data_AF-A0A414IFE7-F1
#
_entry.id   AF-A0A414IFE7-F1
#
_cell.length_a   1.000
_cell.length_b   1.000
_cell.length_c   1.000
_cell.angle_alpha   90.00
_cell.angle_beta   90.00
_cell.angle_gamma   90.00
#
_symmetry.space_group_name_H-M   'P 1'
#
loop_
_entity.id
_entity.type
_entity.pdbx_description
1 polymer ?
#
loop_
_entity_poly.entity_id
_entity_poly.type
_entity_poly.pdbx_seq_one_letter_code
_entity_poly.pdbx_strand_id
1 'polypeptide(L)'
;KAHCKYFYIRANRCSAFYEDMFALRGWKAEEINGIRFELNSIVVEKWKGKPYRLVIQRQRRADDIRELWEGEYTYRCILTNDFESDIRDVVEFYNLRGGKERILDDMNNGFGWKHLPKSFMAENAVYLLMTALIRNFYKTIIRKLNVKDFGLSISSRIKTFVFKYISVAAKWIRTSRTYVLNIYTENPAYKIAFQQDFG
;
A
#
# COMPACT_ATOMS: atom_id res chain seq x y z
N LYS A 1 8.21 -0.43 -27.52
CA LYS A 1 7.47 0.85 -27.36
C LYS A 1 7.80 1.40 -25.98
N ALA A 2 8.37 2.59 -25.87
CA ALA A 2 8.68 3.21 -24.58
C ALA A 2 7.38 3.73 -23.96
N HIS A 3 6.89 3.11 -22.89
CA HIS A 3 5.53 3.30 -22.38
C HIS A 3 5.36 4.48 -21.40
N CYS A 4 6.28 5.43 -21.32
CA CYS A 4 6.14 6.60 -20.44
C CYS A 4 6.76 7.85 -21.08
N LYS A 5 5.92 8.84 -21.44
CA LYS A 5 6.35 10.17 -21.93
C LYS A 5 6.75 11.10 -20.77
N TYR A 6 6.08 10.94 -19.62
CA TYR A 6 6.31 11.73 -18.42
C TYR A 6 6.75 10.85 -17.25
N PHE A 7 7.58 11.40 -16.36
CA PHE A 7 7.94 10.79 -15.08
C PHE A 7 7.52 11.69 -13.92
N TYR A 8 7.26 11.07 -12.77
CA TYR A 8 6.96 11.78 -11.53
C TYR A 8 7.70 11.08 -10.39
N ILE A 9 8.74 11.73 -9.85
CA ILE A 9 9.65 11.15 -8.86
C ILE A 9 9.61 12.00 -7.59
N ARG A 10 9.65 11.36 -6.41
CA ARG A 10 9.79 12.10 -5.16
C ARG A 10 11.17 12.73 -5.10
N ALA A 11 11.22 14.05 -4.96
CA ALA A 11 12.44 14.73 -4.57
C ALA A 11 12.41 14.88 -3.05
N ASN A 12 13.20 14.06 -2.35
CA ASN A 12 13.45 14.27 -0.93
C ASN A 12 14.18 15.61 -0.72
N ARG A 13 14.05 16.15 0.50
CA ARG A 13 14.70 17.37 1.00
C ARG A 13 16.14 17.45 0.47
N CYS A 14 16.34 18.21 -0.60
CA CYS A 14 17.66 18.39 -1.20
C CYS A 14 18.10 19.77 -0.78
N SER A 15 19.18 19.84 0.02
CA SER A 15 19.80 21.08 0.48
C SER A 15 20.00 22.09 -0.66
N ALA A 16 20.33 21.60 -1.85
CA ALA A 16 20.57 22.42 -3.04
C ALA A 16 19.37 23.26 -3.50
N PHE A 17 18.13 22.93 -3.12
CA PHE A 17 16.94 23.67 -3.53
C PHE A 17 16.27 24.44 -2.37
N TYR A 18 16.86 24.42 -1.17
CA TYR A 18 16.23 25.05 0.01
C TYR A 18 16.15 26.57 -0.14
N GLU A 19 17.23 27.22 -0.59
CA GLU A 19 17.27 28.67 -0.79
C GLU A 19 16.24 29.10 -1.84
N ASP A 20 16.18 28.39 -2.97
CA ASP A 20 15.19 28.61 -4.03
C ASP A 20 13.75 28.46 -3.50
N MET A 21 13.50 27.45 -2.65
CA MET A 21 12.19 27.20 -2.06
C MET A 21 11.74 28.30 -1.09
N PHE A 22 12.66 28.87 -0.31
CA PHE A 22 12.35 29.97 0.63
C PHE A 22 12.14 31.30 -0.09
N ALA A 23 12.84 31.53 -1.20
CA ALA A 23 12.68 32.71 -2.02
C ALA A 23 11.36 32.72 -2.83
N LEU A 24 10.72 31.55 -3.01
CA LEU A 24 9.48 31.43 -3.77
C LEU A 24 8.32 32.23 -3.20
N ARG A 25 7.70 33.02 -4.07
CA ARG A 25 6.45 33.75 -3.84
C ARG A 25 5.33 33.20 -4.73
N GLY A 26 4.09 33.63 -4.49
CA GLY A 26 2.93 33.23 -5.30
C GLY A 26 2.38 31.84 -4.99
N TRP A 27 2.41 31.43 -3.73
CA TRP A 27 1.84 30.16 -3.30
C TRP A 27 0.32 30.15 -3.49
N LYS A 28 -0.19 29.09 -4.14
CA LYS A 28 -1.62 28.88 -4.32
C LYS A 28 -2.15 27.95 -3.23
N ALA A 29 -3.09 28.44 -2.41
CA ALA A 29 -3.76 27.62 -1.42
C ALA A 29 -4.80 26.73 -2.10
N GLU A 30 -4.69 25.42 -1.91
CA GLU A 30 -5.58 24.41 -2.48
C GLU A 30 -5.94 23.38 -1.41
N GLU A 31 -7.14 22.82 -1.49
CA GLU A 31 -7.58 21.76 -0.60
C GLU A 31 -7.58 20.42 -1.36
N ILE A 32 -6.78 19.47 -0.87
CA ILE A 32 -6.63 18.14 -1.48
C ILE A 32 -6.95 17.09 -0.41
N ASN A 33 -7.94 16.23 -0.67
CA ASN A 33 -8.40 15.18 0.25
C ASN A 33 -8.76 15.71 1.67
N GLY A 34 -9.36 16.90 1.76
CA GLY A 34 -9.76 17.52 3.04
C GLY A 34 -8.62 18.15 3.85
N ILE A 35 -7.42 18.24 3.27
CA ILE A 35 -6.25 18.89 3.89
C ILE A 35 -5.86 20.11 3.05
N ARG A 36 -5.66 21.24 3.70
CA ARG A 36 -5.18 22.47 3.05
C ARG A 36 -3.68 22.40 2.82
N PHE A 37 -3.28 22.68 1.58
CA PHE A 37 -1.90 22.76 1.15
C PHE A 37 -1.66 24.07 0.41
N GLU A 38 -0.39 24.49 0.41
CA GLU A 38 0.08 25.55 -0.44
C GLU A 38 0.97 24.95 -1.52
N LEU A 39 0.63 25.23 -2.78
CA LEU A 39 1.26 24.64 -3.95
C LEU A 39 2.02 25.71 -4.73
N ASN A 40 3.16 25.32 -5.29
CA ASN A 40 3.93 26.13 -6.23
C ASN A 40 4.75 25.21 -7.14
N SER A 41 5.33 25.75 -8.22
CA SER A 41 6.28 25.00 -9.04
C SER A 41 7.40 25.88 -9.57
N ILE A 42 8.60 25.32 -9.66
CA ILE A 42 9.77 25.97 -10.24
C ILE A 42 10.43 25.09 -11.30
N VAL A 43 11.20 25.72 -12.18
CA VAL A 43 12.07 25.00 -13.10
C VAL A 43 13.45 24.89 -12.44
N VAL A 44 13.97 23.67 -12.33
CA VAL A 44 15.27 23.37 -11.73
C VAL A 44 16.12 22.56 -12.69
N GLU A 45 17.40 22.88 -12.72
CA GLU A 45 18.39 22.12 -13.49
C GLU A 45 19.16 21.18 -12.55
N LYS A 46 18.53 20.05 -12.21
CA LYS A 46 19.17 19.05 -11.34
C LYS A 46 20.37 18.34 -12.02
N TRP A 47 20.33 18.24 -13.35
CA TRP A 47 21.40 17.66 -14.14
C TRP A 47 21.75 18.61 -15.28
N LYS A 48 23.05 18.76 -15.55
CA LYS A 48 23.58 19.68 -16.56
C LYS A 48 22.88 19.52 -17.91
N GLY A 49 22.36 20.62 -18.44
CA GLY A 49 21.61 20.72 -19.69
C GLY A 49 20.19 20.15 -19.65
N LYS A 50 19.65 19.81 -18.47
CA LYS A 50 18.32 19.19 -18.35
C LYS A 50 17.44 19.94 -17.34
N PRO A 51 16.63 20.91 -17.80
CA PRO A 51 15.64 21.54 -16.96
C PRO A 51 14.50 20.56 -16.67
N TYR A 52 14.06 20.52 -15.42
CA TYR A 52 12.91 19.76 -14.95
C TYR A 52 12.01 20.66 -14.12
N ARG A 53 10.73 20.33 -14.06
CA ARG A 53 9.80 21.01 -13.18
C ARG A 53 9.82 20.36 -11.80
N LEU A 54 9.98 21.17 -10.77
CA LEU A 54 9.82 20.79 -9.38
C LEU A 54 8.48 21.34 -8.89
N VAL A 55 7.51 20.45 -8.70
CA VAL A 55 6.23 20.76 -8.07
C VAL A 55 6.40 20.64 -6.56
N ILE A 56 6.08 21.71 -5.83
CA ILE A 56 6.29 21.83 -4.39
C ILE A 56 4.94 21.97 -3.70
N GLN A 57 4.72 21.11 -2.73
CA GLN A 57 3.59 21.13 -1.81
C GLN A 57 4.14 21.43 -0.43
N ARG A 58 3.59 22.43 0.26
CA ARG A 58 3.93 22.71 1.65
C ARG A 58 2.69 22.70 2.55
N GLN A 59 2.86 22.22 3.77
CA GLN A 59 1.83 22.18 4.81
C GLN A 59 2.38 22.79 6.08
N ARG A 60 1.61 23.68 6.72
CA ARG A 60 2.00 24.26 8.02
C ARG A 60 2.03 23.16 9.07
N ARG A 61 3.13 23.07 9.84
CA ARG A 61 3.27 22.10 10.93
C ARG A 61 2.32 22.51 12.07
N ALA A 62 1.60 21.53 12.64
CA ALA A 62 0.74 21.76 13.81
C ALA A 62 1.52 21.64 15.14
N ASP A 63 2.66 20.93 15.12
CA ASP A 63 3.46 20.65 16.30
C ASP A 63 4.41 21.81 16.64
N ASP A 64 4.25 22.35 17.85
CA ASP A 64 5.05 23.42 18.48
C ASP A 64 6.45 22.93 18.96
N ILE A 65 6.97 21.85 18.36
CA ILE A 65 8.30 21.34 18.70
C ILE A 65 9.33 22.17 17.92
N ARG A 66 9.89 23.13 18.66
CA ARG A 66 11.04 23.98 18.33
C ARG A 66 12.28 23.17 17.92
N GLU A 67 12.30 22.64 16.71
CA GLU A 67 13.57 22.44 16.01
C GLU A 67 13.88 23.73 15.25
N LEU A 68 14.67 24.59 15.90
CA LEU A 68 15.08 25.95 15.50
C LEU A 68 15.63 26.06 14.06
N TRP A 69 15.86 24.93 13.40
CA TRP A 69 16.52 24.79 12.10
C TRP A 69 15.61 24.23 10.98
N GLU A 70 14.40 23.74 11.29
CA GLU A 70 13.56 23.02 10.30
C GLU A 70 12.41 23.83 9.67
N GLY A 71 12.16 25.07 10.11
CA GLY A 71 11.13 25.96 9.54
C GLY A 71 9.68 25.56 9.84
N GLU A 72 8.73 26.45 9.53
CA GLU A 72 7.31 26.32 9.89
C GLU A 72 6.50 25.33 9.02
N TYR A 73 7.08 24.89 7.91
CA TYR A 73 6.37 24.13 6.87
C TYR A 73 7.04 22.78 6.60
N THR A 74 6.21 21.75 6.40
CA THR A 74 6.64 20.49 5.84
C THR A 74 6.55 20.55 4.32
N TYR A 75 7.70 20.48 3.65
CA TYR A 75 7.79 20.48 2.19
C TYR A 75 7.79 19.06 1.62
N ARG A 76 7.03 18.88 0.52
CA ARG A 76 7.01 17.68 -0.31
C ARG A 76 7.20 18.09 -1.76
N CYS A 77 8.23 17.56 -2.40
CA CYS A 77 8.59 17.94 -3.76
C CYS A 77 8.45 16.75 -4.72
N ILE A 78 7.91 17.02 -5.90
CA ILE A 78 7.75 16.06 -7.00
C ILE A 78 8.52 16.62 -8.19
N LEU A 79 9.50 15.87 -8.67
CA LEU A 79 10.27 16.19 -9.87
C LEU A 79 9.61 15.54 -11.08
N THR A 80 9.37 16.32 -12.12
CA THR A 80 8.74 15.85 -13.36
C THR A 80 9.31 16.57 -14.60
N ASN A 81 9.19 15.93 -15.76
CA ASN A 81 9.38 16.55 -17.07
C ASN A 81 8.05 17.04 -17.69
N ASP A 82 6.98 17.07 -16.90
CA ASP A 82 5.67 17.59 -17.28
C ASP A 82 5.56 19.09 -16.95
N PHE A 83 5.64 19.91 -17.99
CA PHE A 83 5.54 21.37 -17.90
C PHE A 83 4.13 21.91 -18.21
N GLU A 84 3.24 21.07 -18.73
CA GLU A 84 1.94 21.50 -19.26
C GLU A 84 0.81 21.29 -18.24
N SER A 85 0.85 20.20 -17.46
CA SER A 85 -0.21 19.88 -16.50
C SER A 85 -0.31 20.90 -15.36
N ASP A 86 -1.51 21.07 -14.80
CA ASP A 86 -1.69 21.91 -13.62
C ASP A 86 -0.96 21.32 -12.40
N ILE A 87 -0.52 22.19 -11.50
CA ILE A 87 0.19 21.80 -10.28
C ILE A 87 -0.66 20.85 -9.44
N ARG A 88 -1.97 21.10 -9.36
CA ARG A 88 -2.91 20.25 -8.63
C ARG A 88 -3.02 18.87 -9.24
N ASP A 89 -3.16 18.78 -10.56
CA ASP A 89 -3.27 17.51 -11.30
C ASP A 89 -2.02 16.64 -11.08
N VAL A 90 -0.82 17.24 -11.11
CA VAL A 90 0.43 16.53 -10.83
C VAL A 90 0.45 15.97 -9.40
N VAL A 91 0.02 16.76 -8.41
CA VAL A 91 -0.04 16.34 -7.00
C VAL A 91 -1.08 15.24 -6.80
N GLU A 92 -2.28 15.38 -7.35
CA GLU A 92 -3.33 14.37 -7.27
C GLU A 92 -2.91 13.07 -7.95
N PHE A 93 -2.37 13.14 -9.16
CA PHE A 93 -1.83 11.99 -9.88
C PHE A 93 -0.74 11.27 -9.08
N TYR A 94 0.20 12.02 -8.49
CA TYR A 94 1.25 11.45 -7.65
C TYR A 94 0.67 10.82 -6.37
N ASN A 95 -0.35 11.41 -5.76
CA ASN A 95 -0.99 10.86 -4.56
C ASN A 95 -1.68 9.50 -4.82
N LEU A 96 -2.19 9.26 -6.04
CA LEU A 96 -2.71 7.93 -6.43
C LEU A 96 -1.65 6.82 -6.31
N ARG A 97 -0.35 7.15 -6.41
CA ARG A 97 0.75 6.21 -6.18
C ARG A 97 0.81 5.73 -4.73
N GLY A 98 0.51 6.57 -3.75
CA GLY A 98 0.51 6.18 -2.33
C GLY A 98 -0.48 5.05 -2.03
N GLY A 99 -1.60 4.99 -2.75
CA GLY A 99 -2.54 3.86 -2.68
C GLY A 99 -1.94 2.56 -3.21
N LYS A 100 -1.14 2.64 -4.29
CA LYS A 100 -0.44 1.48 -4.87
C LYS A 100 0.64 0.93 -3.94
N GLU A 101 1.31 1.78 -3.17
CA GLU A 101 2.31 1.34 -2.18
C GLU A 101 1.71 0.42 -1.11
N ARG A 102 0.48 0.68 -0.65
CA ARG A 102 -0.21 -0.23 0.28
C ARG A 102 -0.48 -1.61 -0.33
N ILE A 103 -0.82 -1.64 -1.63
CA ILE A 103 -1.01 -2.91 -2.34
C ILE A 103 0.32 -3.65 -2.44
N LEU A 104 1.41 -2.95 -2.79
CA LEU A 104 2.74 -3.56 -2.85
C LEU A 104 3.19 -4.09 -1.48
N ASP A 105 2.91 -3.37 -0.40
CA ASP A 105 3.21 -3.83 0.96
C ASP A 105 2.41 -5.10 1.34
N ASP A 106 1.11 -5.14 0.99
CA ASP A 106 0.25 -6.34 1.14
C ASP A 106 0.82 -7.52 0.32
N MET A 107 1.27 -7.28 -0.91
CA MET A 107 1.90 -8.32 -1.74
C MET A 107 3.23 -8.80 -1.17
N ASN A 108 4.08 -7.89 -0.69
CA ASN A 108 5.38 -8.21 -0.10
C ASN A 108 5.25 -9.06 1.16
N ASN A 109 4.37 -8.65 2.07
CA ASN A 109 4.24 -9.28 3.38
C ASN A 109 3.25 -10.46 3.40
N GLY A 110 2.23 -10.42 2.54
CA GLY A 110 1.15 -11.42 2.50
C GLY A 110 1.35 -12.50 1.43
N PHE A 111 1.99 -12.16 0.30
CA PHE A 111 2.02 -13.02 -0.89
C PHE A 111 3.45 -13.34 -1.37
N GLY A 112 4.46 -13.09 -0.53
CA GLY A 112 5.83 -13.56 -0.77
C GLY A 112 6.62 -12.76 -1.81
N TRP A 113 6.16 -11.58 -2.24
CA TRP A 113 6.91 -10.76 -3.20
C TRP A 113 8.26 -10.28 -2.66
N LYS A 114 8.45 -10.26 -1.33
CA LYS A 114 9.72 -9.91 -0.68
C LYS A 114 10.81 -10.97 -0.91
N HIS A 115 10.44 -12.24 -1.07
CA HIS A 115 11.39 -13.36 -1.15
C HIS A 115 10.99 -14.27 -2.31
N LEU A 116 11.59 -14.00 -3.47
CA LEU A 116 11.28 -14.72 -4.70
C LEU A 116 11.80 -16.17 -4.64
N PRO A 117 10.97 -17.18 -4.98
CA PRO A 117 11.30 -18.58 -4.77
C PRO A 117 12.17 -19.20 -5.86
N LYS A 118 12.40 -18.50 -6.99
CA LYS A 118 13.11 -19.05 -8.16
C LYS A 118 14.36 -18.26 -8.49
N SER A 119 15.35 -18.93 -9.07
CA SER A 119 16.59 -18.31 -9.53
C SER A 119 16.39 -17.51 -10.82
N PHE A 120 15.43 -17.91 -11.66
CA PHE A 120 15.20 -17.29 -12.96
C PHE A 120 14.08 -16.25 -12.92
N MET A 121 14.31 -15.11 -13.57
CA MET A 121 13.35 -14.00 -13.58
C MET A 121 12.03 -14.34 -14.28
N ALA A 122 12.06 -15.17 -15.34
CA ALA A 122 10.84 -15.58 -16.04
C ALA A 122 9.90 -16.40 -15.14
N GLU A 123 10.46 -17.33 -14.35
CA GLU A 123 9.69 -18.12 -13.39
C GLU A 123 9.16 -17.25 -12.25
N ASN A 124 9.97 -16.30 -11.77
CA ASN A 124 9.53 -15.31 -10.79
C ASN A 124 8.43 -14.39 -11.33
N ALA A 125 8.45 -14.03 -12.61
CA ALA A 125 7.37 -13.25 -13.23
C ALA A 125 6.04 -14.01 -13.19
N VAL A 126 6.05 -15.31 -13.52
CA VAL A 126 4.86 -16.17 -13.40
C VAL A 126 4.42 -16.26 -11.94
N TYR A 127 5.34 -16.45 -11.00
CA TYR A 127 5.04 -16.46 -9.56
C TYR A 127 4.37 -15.16 -9.08
N LEU A 128 4.90 -14.00 -9.48
CA LEU A 128 4.35 -12.69 -9.13
C LEU A 128 2.94 -12.50 -9.71
N LEU A 129 2.70 -12.92 -10.95
CA LEU A 129 1.37 -12.87 -11.57
C LEU A 129 0.37 -13.79 -10.87
N MET A 130 0.76 -15.03 -10.58
CA MET A 130 -0.07 -16.00 -9.88
C MET A 130 -0.46 -15.50 -8.49
N THR A 131 0.51 -15.00 -7.73
CA THR A 131 0.26 -14.46 -6.39
C THR A 131 -0.61 -13.20 -6.41
N ALA A 132 -0.50 -12.35 -7.43
CA ALA A 132 -1.42 -11.22 -7.63
C ALA A 132 -2.87 -11.68 -7.88
N LEU A 133 -3.07 -12.74 -8.66
CA LEU A 133 -4.39 -13.34 -8.87
C LEU A 133 -4.95 -13.91 -7.57
N ILE A 134 -4.16 -14.69 -6.82
CA ILE A 134 -4.55 -15.25 -5.52
C ILE A 134 -4.98 -14.12 -4.57
N ARG A 135 -4.25 -12.99 -4.55
CA ARG A 135 -4.61 -11.83 -3.73
C ARG A 135 -5.98 -11.26 -4.10
N ASN A 136 -6.30 -11.17 -5.38
CA ASN A 136 -7.62 -10.69 -5.83
C ASN A 136 -8.75 -11.65 -5.42
N PHE A 137 -8.54 -12.96 -5.55
CA PHE A 137 -9.49 -13.96 -5.07
C PHE A 137 -9.67 -13.88 -3.56
N TYR A 138 -8.57 -13.83 -2.80
CA TYR A 138 -8.60 -13.69 -1.35
C TYR A 138 -9.41 -12.47 -0.89
N LYS A 139 -9.14 -11.28 -1.48
CA LYS A 139 -9.89 -10.05 -1.16
C LYS A 139 -11.38 -10.17 -1.48
N THR A 140 -11.75 -10.97 -2.47
CA THR A 140 -13.15 -11.24 -2.81
C THR A 140 -13.79 -12.18 -1.80
N ILE A 141 -13.11 -13.28 -1.45
CA ILE A 141 -13.60 -14.27 -0.49
C ILE A 141 -13.81 -13.65 0.89
N ILE A 142 -12.83 -12.90 1.40
CA ILE A 142 -12.90 -12.32 2.75
C ILE A 142 -14.00 -11.26 2.90
N ARG A 143 -14.45 -10.65 1.79
CA ARG A 143 -15.58 -9.71 1.77
C ARG A 143 -16.93 -10.41 1.76
N LYS A 144 -17.00 -11.63 1.23
CA LYS A 144 -18.24 -12.42 1.13
C LYS A 144 -18.46 -13.33 2.34
N LEU A 145 -17.39 -13.71 3.03
CA LEU A 145 -17.45 -14.56 4.21
C LEU A 145 -17.96 -13.79 5.44
N ASN A 146 -18.72 -14.45 6.32
CA ASN A 146 -18.94 -13.95 7.68
C ASN A 146 -17.68 -14.12 8.54
N VAL A 147 -16.71 -13.21 8.34
CA VAL A 147 -15.38 -13.27 8.98
C VAL A 147 -15.41 -13.15 10.51
N LYS A 148 -16.45 -12.52 11.07
CA LYS A 148 -16.53 -12.27 12.52
C LYS A 148 -16.60 -13.57 13.32
N ASP A 149 -17.32 -14.57 12.80
CA ASP A 149 -17.47 -15.88 13.43
C ASP A 149 -16.12 -16.59 13.58
N PHE A 150 -15.15 -16.24 12.76
CA PHE A 150 -13.79 -16.78 12.77
C PHE A 150 -12.77 -15.87 13.46
N GLY A 151 -13.22 -14.79 14.12
CA GLY A 151 -12.35 -13.79 14.72
C GLY A 151 -11.45 -13.09 13.70
N LEU A 152 -11.97 -12.91 12.47
CA LEU A 152 -11.32 -12.26 11.35
C LEU A 152 -12.02 -10.94 11.01
N SER A 153 -11.28 -10.05 10.35
CA SER A 153 -11.78 -8.80 9.78
C SER A 153 -11.57 -8.79 8.26
N ILE A 154 -12.33 -7.97 7.53
CA ILE A 154 -12.15 -7.79 6.08
C ILE A 154 -10.73 -7.29 5.73
N SER A 155 -10.10 -6.58 6.66
CA SER A 155 -8.73 -6.07 6.56
C SER A 155 -7.65 -7.06 7.00
N SER A 156 -8.02 -8.25 7.46
CA SER A 156 -7.06 -9.26 7.92
C SER A 156 -6.07 -9.63 6.82
N ARG A 157 -4.89 -10.10 7.22
CA ARG A 157 -3.85 -10.60 6.30
C ARG A 157 -4.16 -12.05 5.92
N ILE A 158 -3.72 -12.47 4.73
CA ILE A 158 -3.94 -13.84 4.25
C ILE A 158 -3.37 -14.90 5.19
N LYS A 159 -2.20 -14.68 5.81
CA LYS A 159 -1.63 -15.62 6.79
C LYS A 159 -2.56 -15.85 7.99
N THR A 160 -3.17 -14.79 8.50
CA THR A 160 -4.16 -14.88 9.59
C THR A 160 -5.43 -15.58 9.12
N PHE A 161 -5.87 -15.30 7.90
CA PHE A 161 -7.01 -15.99 7.29
C PHE A 161 -6.76 -17.50 7.15
N VAL A 162 -5.61 -17.91 6.61
CA VAL A 162 -5.24 -19.33 6.50
C VAL A 162 -5.24 -19.99 7.89
N PHE A 163 -4.60 -19.36 8.87
CA PHE A 163 -4.51 -19.90 10.22
C PHE A 163 -5.86 -20.02 10.93
N LYS A 164 -6.75 -19.03 10.80
CA LYS A 164 -8.03 -19.00 11.53
C LYS A 164 -9.19 -19.65 10.80
N TYR A 165 -9.17 -19.65 9.46
CA TYR A 165 -10.28 -20.10 8.60
C TYR A 165 -10.00 -21.42 7.85
N ILE A 166 -8.75 -21.68 7.45
CA ILE A 166 -8.41 -22.86 6.64
C ILE A 166 -7.82 -23.99 7.51
N SER A 167 -6.92 -23.63 8.42
CA SER A 167 -6.17 -24.60 9.22
C SER A 167 -6.86 -24.86 10.54
N VAL A 168 -7.43 -26.06 10.70
CA VAL A 168 -8.00 -26.51 11.98
C VAL A 168 -7.38 -27.86 12.34
N ALA A 169 -6.90 -27.99 13.57
CA ALA A 169 -6.35 -29.25 14.07
C ALA A 169 -7.46 -30.28 14.27
N ALA A 170 -7.28 -31.48 13.74
CA ALA A 170 -8.23 -32.57 13.88
C ALA A 170 -7.52 -33.93 13.97
N LYS A 171 -8.19 -34.92 14.58
CA LYS A 171 -7.70 -36.29 14.72
C LYS A 171 -8.84 -37.28 14.50
N TRP A 172 -8.58 -38.31 13.69
CA TRP A 172 -9.47 -39.47 13.62
C TRP A 172 -9.33 -40.32 14.88
N ILE A 173 -10.43 -40.53 15.59
CA ILE A 173 -10.49 -41.34 16.80
C ILE A 173 -11.46 -42.49 16.55
N ARG A 174 -11.07 -43.70 16.96
CA ARG A 174 -11.97 -44.86 16.93
C ARG A 174 -12.76 -44.88 18.24
N THR A 175 -14.07 -44.70 18.13
CA THR A 175 -15.01 -44.81 19.24
C THR A 175 -15.86 -46.06 19.01
N SER A 176 -15.65 -47.10 19.81
CA SER A 176 -16.29 -48.41 19.62
C SER A 176 -16.03 -49.00 18.21
N ARG A 177 -17.04 -49.03 17.35
CA ARG A 177 -16.97 -49.58 15.98
C ARG A 177 -16.92 -48.50 14.90
N THR A 178 -16.96 -47.21 15.24
CA THR A 178 -16.95 -46.10 14.28
C THR A 178 -15.69 -45.25 14.40
N TYR A 179 -15.25 -44.70 13.27
CA TYR A 179 -14.21 -43.66 13.24
C TYR A 179 -14.88 -42.29 13.19
N VAL A 180 -14.55 -41.43 14.15
CA VAL A 180 -15.08 -40.07 14.25
C VAL A 180 -13.93 -39.07 14.10
N LEU A 181 -14.14 -38.03 13.30
CA LEU A 181 -13.18 -36.93 13.17
C LEU A 181 -13.38 -35.97 14.35
N ASN A 182 -12.43 -35.98 15.30
CA ASN A 182 -12.45 -35.05 16.42
C ASN A 182 -11.73 -33.75 16.03
N ILE A 183 -12.41 -32.62 16.15
CA ILE A 183 -11.89 -31.30 15.76
C ILE A 183 -11.55 -30.50 17.01
N TYR A 184 -10.29 -30.09 17.14
CA TYR A 184 -9.78 -29.38 18.30
C TYR A 184 -9.91 -27.87 18.09
N THR A 185 -11.15 -27.37 18.15
CA THR A 185 -11.42 -25.93 18.12
C THR A 185 -12.58 -25.56 19.04
N GLU A 186 -12.42 -24.44 19.75
CA GLU A 186 -13.47 -23.83 20.57
C GLU A 186 -14.43 -22.99 19.73
N ASN A 187 -14.10 -22.73 18.47
CA ASN A 187 -14.94 -21.91 17.61
C ASN A 187 -16.20 -22.67 17.16
N PRO A 188 -17.40 -22.21 17.53
CA PRO A 188 -18.66 -22.90 17.23
C PRO A 188 -18.97 -22.95 15.73
N ALA A 189 -18.44 -22.03 14.91
CA ALA A 189 -18.69 -22.01 13.47
C ALA A 189 -18.20 -23.27 12.76
N TYR A 190 -17.10 -23.88 13.25
CA TYR A 190 -16.62 -25.16 12.74
C TYR A 190 -17.46 -26.34 13.23
N LYS A 191 -17.99 -26.27 14.45
CA LYS A 191 -18.84 -27.35 14.98
C LYS A 191 -20.06 -27.55 14.07
N ILE A 192 -20.70 -26.47 13.61
CA ILE A 192 -21.85 -26.55 12.69
C ILE A 192 -21.48 -27.20 11.35
N ALA A 193 -20.31 -26.88 10.79
CA ALA A 193 -19.90 -27.38 9.48
C ALA A 193 -19.53 -28.88 9.48
N PHE A 194 -19.11 -29.41 10.63
CA PHE A 194 -18.62 -30.79 10.78
C PHE A 194 -19.50 -31.68 11.68
N GLN A 195 -20.52 -31.12 12.32
CA GLN A 195 -21.65 -31.87 12.85
C GLN A 195 -22.52 -32.33 11.67
N GLN A 196 -22.12 -33.42 11.03
CA GLN A 196 -23.10 -34.25 10.35
C GLN A 196 -23.82 -35.07 11.41
N ASP A 197 -25.16 -35.14 11.26
CA ASP A 197 -26.06 -36.00 12.02
C ASP A 197 -25.51 -37.44 12.07
N PHE A 198 -24.76 -37.75 13.13
CA PHE A 198 -24.74 -39.12 13.62
C PHE A 198 -26.03 -39.23 14.44
N GLY A 199 -27.08 -39.73 13.78
CA GLY A 199 -28.40 -39.94 14.36
C GLY A 199 -28.41 -40.81 15.62
#